data_AF-A0A3N1XRB4-F1
#
_entry.id   AF-A0A3N1XRB4-F1
#
_cell.length_a   1.000
_cell.length_b   1.000
_cell.length_c   1.000
_cell.angle_alpha   90.00
_cell.angle_beta   90.00
_cell.angle_gamma   90.00
#
_symmetry.space_group_name_H-M   'P 1'
#
loop_
_entity.id
_entity.type
_entity.pdbx_description
1 polymer ?
#
loop_
_entity_poly.entity_id
_entity_poly.type
_entity_poly.pdbx_seq_one_letter_code
_entity_poly.pdbx_strand_id
1 'polypeptide(L)'
;MIEHVAEKYVINAAYKSLDEYLKIFCELLGVENIDKITADNLIEKKASRNLLTHNNMKVNSKYIKSAGKNRRSDKVGTVLIINISYLEDTINTIIEVLNKILVNITTKYKAYTRKKLLIDVWNFLFDSPMLKFDDYWTIDSKTSYISFNSEKAESYISNLSSYETTMLSIWMQQFSQTLASDFLEPRRTRMWISMEDEVAFFATVVKKYPNLFQKV
;
A
#
# COMPACT_ATOMS: atom_id res chain seq x y z
N MET A 1 1.40 12.75 -14.68
CA MET A 1 2.60 12.20 -15.36
C MET A 1 2.99 10.85 -14.79
N ILE A 2 3.19 10.70 -13.48
CA ILE A 2 3.53 9.40 -12.83
C ILE A 2 2.41 8.36 -13.00
N GLU A 3 1.14 8.73 -12.83
CA GLU A 3 0.00 7.82 -12.98
C GLU A 3 -0.07 7.21 -14.40
N HIS A 4 0.12 8.04 -15.43
CA HIS A 4 0.11 7.58 -16.81
C HIS A 4 1.27 6.63 -17.13
N VAL A 5 2.45 6.86 -16.52
CA VAL A 5 3.60 5.95 -16.63
C VAL A 5 3.32 4.63 -15.91
N ALA A 6 2.71 4.68 -14.72
CA ALA A 6 2.33 3.49 -13.95
C ALA A 6 1.27 2.66 -14.69
N GLU A 7 0.25 3.31 -15.25
CA GLU A 7 -0.80 2.66 -16.03
C GLU A 7 -0.22 1.96 -17.27
N LYS A 8 0.64 2.65 -18.02
CA LYS A 8 1.34 2.07 -19.18
C LYS A 8 2.23 0.88 -18.77
N TYR A 9 2.87 0.94 -17.60
CA TYR A 9 3.67 -0.16 -17.07
C TYR A 9 2.81 -1.38 -16.72
N VAL A 10 1.68 -1.19 -16.03
CA VAL A 10 0.73 -2.26 -15.69
C VAL A 10 0.15 -2.91 -16.94
N ILE A 11 -0.27 -2.10 -17.92
CA ILE A 11 -0.80 -2.58 -19.20
C ILE A 11 0.26 -3.42 -19.93
N ASN A 12 1.49 -2.92 -20.04
CA ASN A 12 2.59 -3.66 -20.67
C ASN A 12 2.91 -4.97 -19.95
N ALA A 13 2.86 -4.98 -18.61
CA ALA A 13 3.02 -6.19 -17.83
C ALA A 13 1.89 -7.20 -18.10
N ALA A 14 0.65 -6.75 -18.23
CA ALA A 14 -0.51 -7.61 -18.48
C ALA A 14 -0.48 -8.32 -19.85
N TYR A 15 0.25 -7.77 -20.83
CA TYR A 15 0.47 -8.42 -22.13
C TYR A 15 1.53 -9.54 -22.10
N LYS A 16 2.29 -9.67 -21.02
CA LYS A 16 3.31 -10.72 -20.87
C LYS A 16 2.69 -12.09 -20.57
N SER A 17 3.55 -13.11 -20.50
CA SER A 17 3.12 -14.41 -19.98
C SER A 17 2.61 -14.27 -18.53
N LEU A 18 1.74 -15.19 -18.10
CA LEU A 18 1.19 -15.13 -16.75
C LEU A 18 2.29 -15.27 -15.68
N ASP A 19 3.28 -16.11 -15.94
CA ASP A 19 4.45 -16.28 -15.08
C ASP A 19 5.23 -14.97 -14.92
N GLU A 20 5.54 -14.31 -16.03
CA GLU A 20 6.21 -13.00 -16.00
C GLU A 20 5.36 -11.93 -15.31
N TYR A 21 4.04 -11.93 -15.54
CA TYR A 21 3.13 -10.99 -14.90
C TYR A 21 3.11 -11.18 -13.38
N LEU A 22 2.98 -12.42 -12.90
CA LEU A 22 3.02 -12.75 -11.48
C LEU A 22 4.37 -12.37 -10.86
N LYS A 23 5.48 -12.65 -11.55
CA LYS A 23 6.82 -12.25 -11.11
C LYS A 23 6.96 -10.74 -11.00
N ILE A 24 6.56 -9.98 -12.02
CA ILE A 24 6.60 -8.52 -11.99
C ILE A 24 5.74 -7.97 -10.86
N PHE A 25 4.55 -8.54 -10.67
CA PHE A 25 3.64 -8.14 -9.61
C PHE A 25 4.25 -8.39 -8.22
N CYS A 26 4.82 -9.57 -7.99
CA CYS A 26 5.49 -9.91 -6.74
C CYS A 26 6.71 -9.05 -6.49
N GLU A 27 7.56 -8.79 -7.51
CA GLU A 27 8.72 -7.91 -7.43
C GLU A 27 8.31 -6.46 -7.11
N LEU A 28 7.30 -5.93 -7.80
CA LEU A 28 6.81 -4.56 -7.61
C LEU A 28 6.28 -4.32 -6.20
N LEU A 29 5.52 -5.27 -5.67
CA LEU A 29 5.02 -5.24 -4.30
C LEU A 29 6.07 -5.75 -3.31
N GLY A 30 7.21 -6.23 -3.79
CA GLY A 30 8.25 -6.98 -3.05
C GLY A 30 7.70 -8.04 -2.11
N VAL A 31 6.65 -8.75 -2.54
CA VAL A 31 6.07 -9.88 -1.82
C VAL A 31 6.65 -11.20 -2.34
N GLU A 32 6.51 -12.27 -1.58
CA GLU A 32 6.94 -13.59 -2.02
C GLU A 32 6.20 -14.02 -3.29
N ASN A 33 6.92 -14.75 -4.16
CA ASN A 33 6.36 -15.32 -5.37
C ASN A 33 5.34 -16.40 -5.05
N ILE A 34 4.34 -16.56 -5.93
CA ILE A 34 3.46 -17.71 -5.91
C ILE A 34 4.29 -18.97 -6.18
N ASP A 35 4.07 -20.03 -5.40
CA ASP A 35 4.81 -21.27 -5.61
C ASP A 35 4.52 -21.85 -6.99
N LYS A 36 5.49 -22.64 -7.45
CA LYS A 36 5.49 -23.16 -8.80
C LYS A 36 4.31 -24.09 -9.10
N ILE A 37 3.81 -24.82 -8.11
CA ILE A 37 2.71 -25.78 -8.32
C ILE A 37 1.42 -25.01 -8.61
N THR A 38 1.09 -24.03 -7.77
CA THR A 38 -0.08 -23.17 -7.97
C THR A 38 0.06 -22.34 -9.25
N ALA A 39 1.26 -21.82 -9.55
CA ALA A 39 1.51 -21.08 -10.78
C ALA A 39 1.33 -21.95 -12.05
N ASP A 40 1.91 -23.15 -12.09
CA ASP A 40 1.79 -24.09 -13.21
C ASP A 40 0.32 -24.49 -13.46
N ASN A 41 -0.47 -24.67 -12.39
CA ASN A 41 -1.92 -24.90 -12.49
C ASN A 41 -2.65 -23.71 -13.12
N LEU A 42 -2.40 -22.50 -12.63
CA LEU A 42 -3.04 -21.29 -13.16
C LEU A 42 -2.68 -21.03 -14.63
N ILE A 43 -1.44 -21.33 -15.02
CA ILE A 43 -0.97 -21.25 -16.42
C ILE A 43 -1.78 -22.18 -17.33
N GLU A 44 -1.99 -23.43 -16.92
CA GLU A 44 -2.83 -24.37 -17.67
C GLU A 44 -4.27 -23.86 -17.79
N LYS A 45 -4.88 -23.40 -16.68
CA LYS A 45 -6.25 -22.88 -16.69
C LYS A 45 -6.39 -21.69 -17.65
N LYS A 46 -5.42 -20.76 -17.65
CA LYS A 46 -5.38 -19.62 -18.59
C LYS A 46 -5.27 -20.10 -20.03
N ALA A 47 -4.41 -21.08 -20.33
CA ALA A 47 -4.24 -21.62 -21.67
C ALA A 47 -5.51 -22.32 -22.17
N SER A 48 -6.17 -23.10 -21.31
CA SER A 48 -7.46 -23.73 -21.60
C SER A 48 -8.58 -22.71 -21.82
N ARG A 49 -8.63 -21.61 -21.05
CA ARG A 49 -9.56 -20.50 -21.32
C ARG A 49 -9.32 -19.87 -22.69
N ASN A 50 -8.06 -19.63 -23.06
CA ASN A 50 -7.73 -19.11 -24.39
C ASN A 50 -8.17 -20.09 -25.50
N LEU A 51 -8.06 -21.40 -25.27
CA LEU A 51 -8.55 -22.43 -26.18
C LEU A 51 -10.07 -22.39 -26.34
N LEU A 52 -10.79 -22.19 -25.23
CA LEU A 52 -12.24 -22.05 -25.21
C LEU A 52 -12.67 -20.85 -26.06
N THR A 53 -12.05 -19.69 -25.83
CA THR A 53 -12.41 -18.44 -26.51
C THR A 53 -12.04 -18.44 -27.99
N HIS A 54 -10.92 -19.06 -28.38
CA HIS A 54 -10.36 -18.86 -29.71
C HIS A 54 -10.32 -20.11 -30.60
N ASN A 55 -10.56 -21.31 -30.06
CA ASN A 55 -10.41 -22.54 -30.85
C ASN A 55 -11.38 -23.66 -30.44
N ASN A 56 -12.53 -23.33 -29.84
CA ASN A 56 -13.58 -24.28 -29.42
C ASN A 56 -13.03 -25.52 -28.70
N MET A 57 -12.10 -25.29 -27.77
CA MET A 57 -11.43 -26.35 -27.00
C MET A 57 -10.58 -27.34 -27.81
N LYS A 58 -10.33 -27.09 -29.09
CA LYS A 58 -9.45 -27.93 -29.94
C LYS A 58 -7.99 -27.54 -29.72
N VAL A 59 -7.15 -28.47 -29.30
CA VAL A 59 -5.72 -28.25 -29.03
C VAL A 59 -4.99 -27.77 -30.29
N ASN A 60 -4.22 -26.70 -30.16
CA ASN A 60 -3.34 -26.17 -31.21
C ASN A 60 -1.91 -25.97 -30.67
N SER A 61 -0.99 -25.59 -31.55
CA SER A 61 0.42 -25.35 -31.20
C SER A 61 0.58 -24.23 -30.15
N LYS A 62 -0.30 -23.23 -30.14
CA LYS A 62 -0.27 -22.14 -29.16
C LYS A 62 -0.55 -22.67 -27.75
N TYR A 63 -1.56 -23.54 -27.59
CA TYR A 63 -1.86 -24.19 -26.32
C TYR A 63 -0.68 -25.01 -25.80
N ILE A 64 -0.12 -25.88 -26.63
CA ILE A 64 1.00 -26.77 -26.23
C ILE A 64 2.19 -25.94 -25.71
N LYS A 65 2.46 -24.79 -26.34
CA LYS A 65 3.52 -23.86 -25.91
C LYS A 65 3.16 -23.10 -24.63
N SER A 66 1.91 -22.71 -24.44
CA SER A 66 1.50 -21.84 -23.33
C SER A 66 0.98 -22.54 -22.08
N ALA A 67 0.53 -23.80 -22.18
CA ALA A 67 -0.12 -24.54 -21.09
C ALA A 67 0.87 -25.11 -20.05
N GLY A 68 2.18 -24.97 -20.29
CA GLY A 68 3.21 -25.39 -19.35
C GLY A 68 3.22 -26.89 -19.10
N LYS A 69 3.71 -27.28 -17.91
CA LYS A 69 3.88 -28.69 -17.51
C LYS A 69 2.56 -29.42 -17.28
N ASN A 70 1.52 -28.71 -16.85
CA ASN A 70 0.25 -29.31 -16.44
C ASN A 70 -0.75 -29.45 -17.60
N ARG A 71 -0.31 -29.19 -18.85
CA ARG A 71 -1.13 -29.33 -20.05
C ARG A 71 -1.88 -30.66 -20.11
N ARG A 72 -3.12 -30.62 -20.58
CA ARG A 72 -4.04 -31.77 -20.61
C ARG A 72 -3.87 -32.65 -21.85
N SER A 73 -3.17 -32.18 -22.88
CA SER A 73 -2.87 -32.95 -24.08
C SER A 73 -1.69 -32.36 -24.85
N ASP A 74 -0.90 -33.24 -25.44
CA ASP A 74 0.19 -32.93 -26.37
C ASP A 74 -0.20 -33.08 -27.85
N LYS A 75 -1.41 -33.57 -28.13
CA LYS A 75 -1.83 -33.91 -29.48
C LYS A 75 -2.70 -32.80 -30.08
N VAL A 76 -2.19 -32.15 -31.12
CA VAL A 76 -2.94 -31.16 -31.91
C VAL A 76 -4.22 -31.79 -32.46
N GLY A 77 -5.31 -31.04 -32.38
CA GLY A 77 -6.62 -31.46 -32.84
C GLY A 77 -7.46 -32.20 -31.80
N THR A 78 -6.88 -32.62 -30.67
CA THR A 78 -7.61 -33.17 -29.52
C THR A 78 -8.60 -32.12 -29.00
N VAL A 79 -9.85 -32.50 -28.74
CA VAL A 79 -10.82 -31.61 -28.08
C VAL A 79 -10.76 -31.86 -26.58
N LEU A 80 -10.46 -30.81 -25.81
CA LEU A 80 -10.42 -30.92 -24.36
C LEU A 80 -11.83 -30.75 -23.78
N ILE A 81 -12.17 -31.59 -22.81
CA ILE A 81 -13.48 -31.55 -22.14
C ILE A 81 -13.39 -30.63 -20.92
N ILE A 82 -14.41 -29.81 -20.70
CA ILE A 82 -14.61 -29.07 -19.43
C ILE A 82 -15.76 -29.76 -18.71
N ASN A 83 -15.45 -30.43 -17.60
CA ASN A 83 -16.43 -31.04 -16.70
C ASN A 83 -16.56 -30.22 -15.41
N ILE A 84 -17.52 -30.57 -14.56
CA ILE A 84 -17.78 -29.88 -13.29
C ILE A 84 -16.53 -29.90 -12.40
N SER A 85 -15.87 -31.05 -12.27
CA SER A 85 -14.63 -31.16 -11.49
C SER A 85 -13.53 -30.22 -11.96
N TYR A 86 -13.35 -30.03 -13.27
CA TYR A 86 -12.39 -29.07 -13.81
C TYR A 86 -12.78 -27.62 -13.48
N LEU A 87 -14.07 -27.29 -13.48
CA LEU A 87 -14.54 -25.96 -13.09
C LEU A 87 -14.28 -25.69 -11.60
N GLU A 88 -14.62 -26.65 -10.73
CA GLU A 88 -14.36 -26.56 -9.30
C GLU A 88 -12.86 -26.39 -9.00
N ASP A 89 -12.02 -27.21 -9.63
CA ASP A 89 -10.56 -27.11 -9.53
C ASP A 89 -10.02 -25.76 -10.04
N THR A 90 -10.62 -25.23 -11.12
CA THR A 90 -10.27 -23.90 -11.64
C THR A 90 -10.61 -22.80 -10.65
N ILE A 91 -11.81 -22.85 -10.05
CA ILE A 91 -12.25 -21.88 -9.04
C ILE A 91 -11.33 -21.93 -7.82
N ASN A 92 -11.05 -23.14 -7.32
CA ASN A 92 -10.17 -23.34 -6.17
C ASN A 92 -8.75 -22.82 -6.43
N THR A 93 -8.19 -23.09 -7.63
CA THR A 93 -6.87 -22.56 -8.02
C THR A 93 -6.85 -21.03 -8.00
N ILE A 94 -7.89 -20.38 -8.52
CA ILE A 94 -7.97 -18.90 -8.52
C ILE A 94 -8.08 -18.36 -7.09
N ILE A 95 -8.95 -18.95 -6.26
CA ILE A 95 -9.11 -18.56 -4.86
C ILE A 95 -7.79 -18.72 -4.09
N GLU A 96 -7.08 -19.81 -4.31
CA GLU A 96 -5.78 -20.06 -3.67
C GLU A 96 -4.75 -18.98 -4.03
N VAL A 97 -4.64 -18.63 -5.31
CA VAL A 97 -3.74 -17.57 -5.78
C VAL A 97 -4.11 -16.23 -5.14
N LEU A 98 -5.40 -15.87 -5.13
CA LEU A 98 -5.88 -14.63 -4.53
C LEU A 98 -5.59 -14.58 -3.03
N ASN A 99 -5.79 -15.68 -2.31
CA ASN A 99 -5.50 -15.76 -0.88
C ASN A 99 -4.00 -15.63 -0.60
N LYS A 100 -3.14 -16.26 -1.39
CA LYS A 100 -1.68 -16.12 -1.27
C LYS A 100 -1.24 -14.66 -1.48
N ILE A 101 -1.77 -14.01 -2.51
CA ILE A 101 -1.53 -12.58 -2.76
C ILE A 101 -1.99 -11.74 -1.56
N LEU A 102 -3.21 -11.96 -1.07
CA LEU A 102 -3.78 -11.23 0.05
C LEU A 102 -2.94 -11.38 1.32
N VAL A 103 -2.55 -12.61 1.67
CA VAL A 103 -1.72 -12.91 2.84
C VAL A 103 -0.38 -12.22 2.72
N ASN A 104 0.28 -12.31 1.57
CA ASN A 104 1.60 -11.71 1.39
C ASN A 104 1.56 -10.18 1.47
N ILE A 105 0.58 -9.54 0.82
CA ILE A 105 0.38 -8.09 0.90
C ILE A 105 0.06 -7.66 2.34
N THR A 106 -0.91 -8.33 2.98
CA THR A 106 -1.33 -7.98 4.34
C THR A 106 -0.18 -8.14 5.32
N THR A 107 0.60 -9.21 5.21
CA THR A 107 1.75 -9.46 6.08
C THR A 107 2.85 -8.44 5.88
N LYS A 108 3.24 -8.19 4.63
CA LYS A 108 4.30 -7.23 4.30
C LYS A 108 3.96 -5.82 4.75
N TYR A 109 2.73 -5.39 4.49
CA TYR A 109 2.33 -4.01 4.73
C TYR A 109 1.65 -3.78 6.08
N LYS A 110 1.52 -4.82 6.93
CA LYS A 110 0.86 -4.75 8.25
C LYS A 110 1.37 -3.62 9.14
N ALA A 111 2.68 -3.35 9.09
CA ALA A 111 3.29 -2.33 9.93
C ALA A 111 2.94 -0.90 9.49
N TYR A 112 2.63 -0.68 8.21
CA TYR A 112 2.37 0.64 7.64
C TYR A 112 0.94 1.10 7.94
N THR A 113 0.74 1.52 9.18
CA THR A 113 -0.54 2.06 9.66
C THR A 113 -0.54 3.58 9.62
N ARG A 114 -1.73 4.19 9.61
CA ARG A 114 -1.89 5.64 9.77
C ARG A 114 -1.18 6.16 11.03
N LYS A 115 -1.31 5.42 12.15
CA LYS A 115 -0.60 5.71 13.41
C LYS A 115 0.91 5.73 13.21
N LYS A 116 1.48 4.68 12.60
CA LYS A 116 2.92 4.61 12.35
C LYS A 116 3.38 5.79 11.48
N LEU A 117 2.65 6.11 10.41
CA LEU A 117 3.00 7.23 9.55
C LEU A 117 3.00 8.57 10.31
N LEU A 118 2.01 8.84 11.15
CA LEU A 118 1.97 10.06 11.96
C LEU A 118 3.14 10.15 12.94
N ILE A 119 3.47 9.05 13.61
CA ILE A 119 4.62 8.98 14.53
C ILE A 119 5.94 9.18 13.77
N ASP A 120 6.11 8.52 12.61
CA ASP A 120 7.31 8.63 11.80
C ASP A 120 7.49 10.07 11.27
N VAL A 121 6.40 10.72 10.82
CA VAL A 121 6.44 12.15 10.41
C VAL A 121 6.76 13.03 11.61
N TRP A 122 6.11 12.81 12.77
CA TRP A 122 6.39 13.58 13.99
C TRP A 122 7.87 13.49 14.40
N ASN A 123 8.42 12.28 14.46
CA ASN A 123 9.82 12.05 14.85
C ASN A 123 10.82 12.64 13.84
N PHE A 124 10.41 12.81 12.57
CA PHE A 124 11.23 13.52 11.59
C PHE A 124 11.22 15.03 11.84
N LEU A 125 10.07 15.60 12.21
CA LEU A 125 9.93 17.04 12.45
C LEU A 125 10.53 17.49 13.79
N PHE A 126 10.55 16.60 14.77
CA PHE A 126 10.94 16.91 16.14
C PHE A 126 12.04 15.96 16.61
N ASP A 127 13.29 16.43 16.58
CA ASP A 127 14.45 15.75 17.19
C ASP A 127 14.69 16.28 18.62
N SER A 128 13.63 16.27 19.44
CA SER A 128 13.66 16.81 20.80
C SER A 128 13.13 15.80 21.81
N PRO A 129 13.84 15.55 22.92
CA PRO A 129 13.37 14.64 23.96
C PRO A 129 12.10 15.15 24.67
N MET A 130 11.78 16.44 24.52
CA MET A 130 10.57 17.08 25.08
C MET A 130 9.34 16.91 24.17
N LEU A 131 9.53 16.53 22.91
CA LEU A 131 8.47 16.39 21.91
C LEU A 131 8.31 14.93 21.53
N LYS A 132 7.99 14.08 22.50
CA LYS A 132 7.60 12.70 22.18
C LYS A 132 6.13 12.68 21.78
N PHE A 133 5.81 11.95 20.71
CA PHE A 133 4.46 11.90 20.17
C PHE A 133 3.40 11.57 21.25
N ASP A 134 3.65 10.55 22.08
CA ASP A 134 2.71 10.05 23.09
C ASP A 134 2.50 11.03 24.29
N ASP A 135 3.32 12.07 24.42
CA ASP A 135 3.13 13.13 25.41
C ASP A 135 2.10 14.17 24.94
N TYR A 136 1.91 14.31 23.63
CA TYR A 136 1.02 15.31 23.02
C TYR A 136 -0.23 14.70 22.40
N TRP A 137 -0.17 13.43 21.99
CA TRP A 137 -1.22 12.78 21.21
C TRP A 137 -1.60 11.44 21.79
N THR A 138 -2.90 11.15 21.78
CA THR A 138 -3.45 9.84 22.13
C THR A 138 -4.17 9.29 20.90
N ILE A 139 -3.95 7.99 20.63
CA ILE A 139 -4.60 7.29 19.52
C ILE A 139 -5.46 6.17 20.10
N ASP A 140 -6.77 6.26 19.88
CA ASP A 140 -7.69 5.20 20.26
C ASP A 140 -7.44 3.95 19.39
N SER A 141 -7.10 2.85 20.05
CA SER A 141 -6.85 1.55 19.42
C SER A 141 -8.02 0.97 18.62
N LYS A 142 -9.26 1.35 18.92
CA LYS A 142 -10.48 0.82 18.28
C LYS A 142 -10.94 1.69 17.12
N THR A 143 -10.96 3.00 17.32
CA THR A 143 -11.48 3.96 16.34
C THR A 143 -10.38 4.55 15.46
N SER A 144 -9.10 4.36 15.81
CA SER A 144 -7.97 5.09 15.23
C SER A 144 -8.11 6.61 15.34
N TYR A 145 -8.98 7.08 16.24
CA TYR A 145 -9.18 8.49 16.51
C TYR A 145 -7.95 9.08 17.20
N ILE A 146 -7.54 10.27 16.77
CA ILE A 146 -6.37 10.96 17.28
C ILE A 146 -6.87 12.18 18.06
N SER A 147 -6.50 12.27 19.33
CA SER A 147 -6.80 13.41 20.20
C SER A 147 -5.54 14.03 20.73
N PHE A 148 -5.57 15.36 20.86
CA PHE A 148 -4.54 16.11 21.58
C PHE A 148 -4.71 15.89 23.08
N ASN A 149 -3.62 15.62 23.79
CA ASN A 149 -3.59 15.47 25.24
C ASN A 149 -3.12 16.78 25.87
N SER A 150 -4.07 17.68 26.11
CA SER A 150 -3.79 19.01 26.67
C SER A 150 -3.14 18.93 28.05
N GLU A 151 -3.64 18.06 28.93
CA GLU A 151 -3.15 17.93 30.31
C GLU A 151 -1.67 17.56 30.37
N LYS A 152 -1.22 16.63 29.52
CA LYS A 152 0.20 16.27 29.46
C LYS A 152 1.03 17.33 28.73
N ALA A 153 0.52 17.85 27.61
CA ALA A 153 1.25 18.79 26.76
C ALA A 153 1.60 20.10 27.49
N GLU A 154 0.72 20.61 28.36
CA GLU A 154 0.94 21.85 29.11
C GLU A 154 2.24 21.85 29.92
N SER A 155 2.62 20.68 30.47
CA SER A 155 3.85 20.53 31.26
C SER A 155 5.14 20.75 30.46
N TYR A 156 5.09 20.60 29.14
CA TYR A 156 6.24 20.67 28.24
C TYR A 156 6.27 21.95 27.39
N ILE A 157 5.10 22.48 27.01
CA ILE A 157 4.95 23.63 26.10
C ILE A 157 5.74 24.87 26.57
N SER A 158 5.78 25.13 27.87
CA SER A 158 6.47 26.30 28.43
C SER A 158 7.99 26.30 28.22
N ASN A 159 8.58 25.11 28.01
CA ASN A 159 10.02 24.89 27.84
C ASN A 159 10.44 24.70 26.38
N LEU A 160 9.50 24.78 25.44
CA LEU A 160 9.80 24.66 24.02
C LEU A 160 10.53 25.91 23.52
N SER A 161 11.51 25.69 22.65
CA SER A 161 12.12 26.75 21.87
C SER A 161 11.10 27.41 20.94
N SER A 162 11.40 28.62 20.44
CA SER A 162 10.55 29.29 19.44
C SER A 162 10.42 28.48 18.15
N TYR A 163 11.45 27.70 17.79
CA TYR A 163 11.44 26.78 16.65
C TYR A 163 10.39 25.67 16.85
N GLU A 164 10.51 24.93 17.95
CA GLU A 164 9.61 23.84 18.32
C GLU A 164 8.17 24.31 18.45
N THR A 165 7.96 25.47 19.08
CA THR A 165 6.64 26.09 19.24
C THR A 165 6.01 26.43 17.89
N THR A 166 6.79 26.96 16.94
CA THR A 166 6.30 27.30 15.59
C THR A 166 5.92 26.05 14.82
N MET A 167 6.79 25.04 14.81
CA MET A 167 6.55 23.80 14.07
C MET A 167 5.38 23.00 14.67
N LEU A 168 5.27 22.97 16.01
CA LEU A 168 4.13 22.38 16.72
C LEU A 168 2.82 23.11 16.39
N SER A 169 2.84 24.44 16.28
CA SER A 169 1.67 25.22 15.85
C SER A 169 1.22 24.83 14.45
N ILE A 170 2.15 24.73 13.50
CA ILE A 170 1.87 24.34 12.10
C ILE A 170 1.28 22.93 12.04
N TRP A 171 1.82 22.01 12.86
CA TRP A 171 1.31 20.64 13.00
C TRP A 171 -0.12 20.62 13.56
N MET A 172 -0.36 21.31 14.67
CA MET A 172 -1.67 21.34 15.35
C MET A 172 -2.78 21.92 14.47
N GLN A 173 -2.46 22.91 13.63
CA GLN A 173 -3.38 23.50 12.67
C GLN A 173 -3.94 22.48 11.65
N GLN A 174 -3.23 21.37 11.39
CA GLN A 174 -3.74 20.33 10.49
C GLN A 174 -4.87 19.50 11.11
N PHE A 175 -4.97 19.45 12.45
CA PHE A 175 -6.01 18.72 13.17
C PHE A 175 -7.20 19.60 13.55
N SER A 176 -6.95 20.88 13.85
CA SER A 176 -7.97 21.85 14.19
C SER A 176 -7.45 23.27 14.01
N GLN A 177 -8.30 24.14 13.46
CA GLN A 177 -7.96 25.55 13.23
C GLN A 177 -7.78 26.34 14.54
N THR A 178 -8.41 25.91 15.64
CA THR A 178 -8.34 26.62 16.93
C THR A 178 -7.32 26.02 17.88
N LEU A 179 -6.98 24.74 17.73
CA LEU A 179 -6.15 24.02 18.71
C LEU A 179 -4.78 24.70 18.91
N ALA A 180 -4.16 25.19 17.84
CA ALA A 180 -2.90 25.93 17.98
C ALA A 180 -3.08 27.27 18.71
N SER A 181 -4.14 28.03 18.41
CA SER A 181 -4.41 29.32 19.07
C SER A 181 -4.85 29.18 20.53
N ASP A 182 -5.47 28.05 20.87
CA ASP A 182 -5.99 27.77 22.22
C ASP A 182 -4.85 27.40 23.19
N PHE A 183 -3.74 26.86 22.70
CA PHE A 183 -2.66 26.29 23.52
C PHE A 183 -1.28 26.94 23.34
N LEU A 184 -1.03 27.61 22.21
CA LEU A 184 0.23 28.26 21.93
C LEU A 184 -0.02 29.76 21.78
N GLU A 185 0.44 30.54 22.76
CA GLU A 185 0.46 31.99 22.60
C GLU A 185 1.29 32.36 21.37
N PRO A 186 0.88 33.35 20.56
CA PRO A 186 1.63 33.80 19.40
C PRO A 186 2.93 34.52 19.83
N ARG A 187 3.91 33.74 20.29
CA ARG A 187 5.29 34.19 20.54
C ARG A 187 5.94 34.37 19.18
N ARG A 188 5.82 35.58 18.61
CA ARG A 188 6.50 36.10 17.39
C ARG A 188 7.22 35.01 16.59
N THR A 189 6.46 34.33 15.74
CA THR A 189 6.92 33.37 14.75
C THR A 189 7.88 34.05 13.76
N ARG A 190 9.17 34.12 14.11
CA ARG A 190 10.20 34.39 13.10
C ARG A 190 10.47 33.06 12.42
N MET A 191 10.10 32.91 11.15
CA MET A 191 10.55 31.78 10.34
C MET A 191 12.07 31.86 10.23
N TRP A 192 12.76 30.86 10.75
CA TRP A 192 14.22 30.76 10.67
C TRP A 192 14.61 30.01 9.40
N ILE A 193 15.75 30.37 8.82
CA ILE A 193 16.35 29.68 7.64
C ILE A 193 16.57 28.17 7.95
N SER A 194 16.71 27.82 9.22
CA SER A 194 16.88 26.43 9.68
C SER A 194 15.61 25.57 9.66
N MET A 195 14.46 26.08 9.17
CA MET A 195 13.20 25.30 9.10
C MET A 195 12.86 24.82 7.68
N GLU A 196 13.70 25.13 6.70
CA GLU A 196 13.33 24.99 5.29
C GLU A 196 13.06 23.52 4.91
N ASP A 197 13.87 22.59 5.40
CA ASP A 197 13.77 21.17 5.07
C ASP A 197 12.57 20.49 5.77
N GLU A 198 12.37 20.71 7.07
CA GLU A 198 11.24 20.14 7.82
C GLU A 198 9.91 20.70 7.35
N VAL A 199 9.84 22.01 7.07
CA VAL A 199 8.63 22.65 6.54
C VAL A 199 8.35 22.19 5.11
N ALA A 200 9.37 22.09 4.25
CA ALA A 200 9.20 21.58 2.88
C ALA A 200 8.75 20.11 2.87
N PHE A 201 9.34 19.29 3.74
CA PHE A 201 8.90 17.90 3.94
C PHE A 201 7.45 17.84 4.43
N PHE A 202 7.11 18.59 5.48
CA PHE A 202 5.77 18.59 6.03
C PHE A 202 4.72 19.06 5.02
N ALA A 203 5.01 20.15 4.28
CA ALA A 203 4.15 20.65 3.21
C ALA A 203 3.92 19.58 2.12
N THR A 204 4.96 18.81 1.78
CA THR A 204 4.85 17.68 0.84
C THR A 204 3.95 16.58 1.39
N VAL A 205 4.08 16.23 2.67
CA VAL A 205 3.23 15.24 3.35
C VAL A 205 1.77 15.68 3.34
N VAL A 206 1.47 16.91 3.77
CA VAL A 206 0.10 17.46 3.81
C VAL A 206 -0.51 17.48 2.41
N LYS A 207 0.24 17.91 1.39
CA LYS A 207 -0.22 17.95 0.01
C LYS A 207 -0.51 16.56 -0.56
N LYS A 208 0.35 15.57 -0.27
CA LYS A 208 0.24 14.21 -0.82
C LYS A 208 -0.80 13.37 -0.07
N TYR A 209 -1.03 13.66 1.21
CA TYR A 209 -1.92 12.91 2.09
C TYR A 209 -2.90 13.83 2.82
N PRO A 210 -3.84 14.49 2.12
CA PRO A 210 -4.73 15.50 2.70
C PRO A 210 -5.64 14.96 3.81
N ASN A 211 -5.91 13.65 3.81
CA ASN A 211 -6.77 13.00 4.81
C ASN A 211 -5.97 12.40 5.98
N LEU A 212 -4.64 12.54 6.01
CA LEU A 212 -3.79 11.97 7.07
C LEU A 212 -4.13 12.54 8.45
N PHE A 213 -4.56 13.79 8.50
CA PHE A 213 -4.83 14.54 9.73
C PHE A 213 -6.34 14.68 10.05
N GLN A 214 -7.23 14.22 9.15
CA GLN A 214 -8.68 14.36 9.31
C GLN A 214 -9.25 13.34 10.31
N LYS A 215 -10.32 13.71 11.02
CA LYS A 215 -11.10 12.74 11.81
C LYS A 215 -11.75 11.75 10.83
N VAL A 216 -11.46 10.45 11.00
CA VAL A 216 -12.11 9.35 10.26
C VAL A 216 -13.21 8.79 11.15
#